data_AF-A0A7C9HW41-F1
#
_entry.id   AF-A0A7C9HW41-F1
#
_cell.length_a   1.000
_cell.length_b   1.000
_cell.length_c   1.000
_cell.angle_alpha   90.00
_cell.angle_beta   90.00
_cell.angle_gamma   90.00
#
_symmetry.space_group_name_H-M   'P 1'
#
loop_
_entity.id
_entity.type
_entity.pdbx_description
1 polymer ?
#
loop_
_entity_poly.entity_id
_entity_poly.type
_entity_poly.pdbx_seq_one_letter_code
_entity_poly.pdbx_strand_id
1 'polypeptide(L)'
;MVENIDGAFAELSRWLQYDAARTRRIVAAFHRVTVRDLLAMEHAAARGEWGEVRWRADRISMGCLHVGEGHAAACLEPLLEAQFGFSLKTLYFASYAPRRGSLLRLVERAASVAMGEAFA
;
A
#
# COMPACT_ATOMS: atom_id res chain seq x y z
N MET A 1 -13.81 25.92 -1.48
CA MET A 1 -14.02 25.16 -0.23
C MET A 1 -13.11 23.95 -0.30
N VAL A 2 -12.10 23.92 0.57
CA VAL A 2 -11.06 22.89 0.64
C VAL A 2 -11.62 21.78 1.53
N GLU A 3 -12.46 20.92 0.96
CA GLU A 3 -13.05 19.78 1.68
C GLU A 3 -12.81 18.52 0.85
N ASN A 4 -11.67 17.83 1.08
CA ASN A 4 -11.59 16.36 1.04
C ASN A 4 -10.20 15.76 1.32
N ILE A 5 -9.22 16.53 1.81
CA ILE A 5 -7.95 15.93 2.28
C ILE A 5 -8.09 15.46 3.75
N ASP A 6 -9.03 16.03 4.51
CA ASP A 6 -9.13 15.81 5.97
C ASP A 6 -9.54 14.38 6.39
N GLY A 7 -9.94 13.51 5.44
CA GLY A 7 -10.24 12.09 5.70
C GLY A 7 -9.23 11.09 5.11
N ALA A 8 -8.48 11.47 4.08
CA ALA A 8 -7.55 10.57 3.40
C ALA A 8 -6.11 10.86 3.83
N PHE A 9 -5.40 9.86 4.36
CA PHE A 9 -4.04 10.04 4.89
C PHE A 9 -3.96 11.05 6.04
N ALA A 10 -4.98 11.10 6.91
CA ALA A 10 -5.08 12.06 8.01
C ALA A 10 -3.86 12.05 8.94
N GLU A 11 -3.30 10.87 9.22
CA GLU A 11 -2.10 10.74 10.03
C GLU A 11 -0.87 11.37 9.36
N LEU A 12 -0.66 11.10 8.06
CA LEU A 12 0.40 11.75 7.29
C LEU A 12 0.21 13.27 7.25
N SER A 13 -1.00 13.75 6.99
CA SER A 13 -1.32 15.18 7.00
C SER A 13 -0.98 15.81 8.35
N ARG A 14 -1.31 15.15 9.46
CA ARG A 14 -0.96 15.60 10.82
C ARG A 14 0.56 15.67 11.02
N TRP A 15 1.32 14.65 10.59
CA TRP A 15 2.79 14.66 10.66
C TRP A 15 3.42 15.80 9.85
N LEU A 16 2.75 16.23 8.78
CA LEU A 16 3.19 17.30 7.90
C LEU A 16 2.58 18.66 8.21
N GLN A 17 1.95 18.82 9.39
CA GLN A 17 1.30 20.07 9.82
C GLN A 17 0.28 20.59 8.78
N TYR A 18 -0.44 19.68 8.14
CA TYR A 18 -1.46 19.94 7.12
C TYR A 18 -0.93 20.65 5.85
N ASP A 19 0.37 20.51 5.54
CA ASP A 19 0.94 20.94 4.25
C ASP A 19 0.40 20.05 3.11
N ALA A 20 -0.69 20.50 2.48
CA ALA A 20 -1.36 19.80 1.40
C ALA A 20 -0.45 19.53 0.19
N ALA A 21 0.46 20.46 -0.14
CA ALA A 21 1.37 20.28 -1.28
C ALA A 21 2.41 19.18 -0.98
N ARG A 22 2.91 19.11 0.25
CA ARG A 22 3.82 18.05 0.67
C ARG A 22 3.12 16.71 0.83
N THR A 23 1.93 16.66 1.44
CA THR A 23 1.12 15.45 1.53
C THR A 23 0.88 14.86 0.14
N ARG A 24 0.39 15.67 -0.81
CA ARG A 24 0.14 15.20 -2.18
C ARG A 24 1.37 14.64 -2.87
N ARG A 25 2.53 15.29 -2.72
CA ARG A 25 3.80 14.79 -3.30
C ARG A 25 4.20 13.43 -2.72
N ILE A 26 4.06 13.25 -1.41
CA ILE A 26 4.37 11.97 -0.75
C ILE A 26 3.38 10.89 -1.17
N VAL A 27 2.08 11.20 -1.18
CA VAL A 27 1.03 10.27 -1.62
C VAL A 27 1.21 9.88 -3.09
N ALA A 28 1.59 10.81 -3.97
CA ALA A 28 1.90 10.54 -5.37
C ALA A 28 3.13 9.64 -5.55
N ALA A 29 4.16 9.79 -4.71
CA ALA A 29 5.31 8.91 -4.70
C ALA A 29 4.93 7.50 -4.20
N PHE A 30 4.19 7.43 -3.10
CA PHE A 30 3.63 6.19 -2.55
C PHE A 30 2.81 5.45 -3.60
N HIS A 31 1.82 6.10 -4.24
CA HIS A 31 0.99 5.50 -5.28
C HIS A 31 1.84 4.84 -6.39
N ARG A 32 2.79 5.59 -6.97
CA ARG A 32 3.63 5.11 -8.08
C ARG A 32 4.48 3.90 -7.68
N VAL A 33 5.07 3.92 -6.49
CA VAL A 33 5.91 2.83 -6.00
C VAL A 33 5.06 1.60 -5.67
N THR A 34 3.94 1.80 -4.97
CA THR A 34 3.06 0.71 -4.50
C THR A 34 2.38 -0.01 -5.66
N VAL A 35 1.89 0.70 -6.68
CA VAL A 35 1.33 0.06 -7.90
C VAL A 35 2.38 -0.83 -8.57
N ARG A 36 3.60 -0.32 -8.73
CA ARG A 36 4.69 -1.07 -9.36
C ARG A 36 5.05 -2.32 -8.55
N ASP A 37 5.17 -2.17 -7.24
CA ASP A 37 5.55 -3.28 -6.35
C ASP A 37 4.42 -4.33 -6.25
N LEU A 38 3.14 -3.91 -6.27
CA LEU A 38 1.98 -4.80 -6.34
C LEU A 38 1.99 -5.65 -7.62
N LEU A 39 2.12 -5.02 -8.78
CA LEU A 39 2.15 -5.74 -10.06
C LEU A 39 3.34 -6.71 -10.12
N ALA A 40 4.51 -6.27 -9.65
CA ALA A 40 5.70 -7.11 -9.58
C ALA A 40 5.50 -8.32 -8.64
N MET A 41 4.84 -8.12 -7.50
CA MET A 41 4.51 -9.18 -6.56
C MET A 41 3.56 -10.22 -7.17
N GLU A 42 2.52 -9.79 -7.89
CA GLU A 42 1.58 -10.69 -8.54
C GLU A 42 2.26 -11.51 -9.66
N HIS A 43 3.13 -10.87 -10.44
CA HIS A 43 3.95 -11.58 -11.44
C HIS A 43 4.92 -12.58 -10.80
N ALA A 44 5.57 -12.22 -9.68
CA ALA A 44 6.44 -13.12 -8.95
C ALA A 44 5.67 -14.33 -8.41
N ALA A 45 4.46 -14.11 -7.88
CA ALA A 45 3.58 -15.19 -7.41
C ALA A 45 3.19 -16.14 -8.57
N ALA A 46 2.92 -15.60 -9.76
CA ALA A 46 2.62 -16.41 -10.96
C ALA A 46 3.83 -17.26 -11.40
N ARG A 47 5.06 -16.77 -11.22
CA ARG A 47 6.30 -17.50 -11.51
C ARG A 47 6.77 -18.42 -10.37
N GLY A 48 6.11 -18.40 -9.21
CA GLY A 48 6.53 -19.16 -8.04
C GLY A 48 7.76 -18.60 -7.32
N GLU A 49 8.11 -17.33 -7.55
CA GLU A 49 9.26 -16.64 -6.96
C GLU A 49 8.90 -16.11 -5.56
N TRP A 50 8.72 -17.00 -4.58
CA TRP A 50 8.19 -16.64 -3.26
C TRP A 50 9.11 -15.71 -2.44
N GLY A 51 10.43 -15.75 -2.69
CA GLY A 51 11.36 -14.79 -2.10
C GLY A 51 11.09 -13.36 -2.55
N GLU A 52 10.85 -13.18 -3.86
CA GLU A 52 10.48 -11.89 -4.44
C GLU A 52 9.10 -11.43 -3.94
N VAL A 53 8.14 -12.36 -3.81
CA VAL A 53 6.83 -12.05 -3.22
C VAL A 53 6.97 -11.45 -1.82
N ARG A 54 7.77 -12.08 -0.94
CA ARG A 54 8.00 -11.55 0.41
C ARG A 54 8.69 -10.19 0.37
N TRP A 55 9.72 -10.04 -0.45
CA TRP A 55 10.46 -8.78 -0.54
C TRP A 55 9.58 -7.62 -1.02
N ARG A 56 8.69 -7.87 -2.00
CA ARG A 56 7.71 -6.88 -2.45
C ARG A 56 6.65 -6.60 -1.38
N ALA A 57 6.15 -7.62 -0.70
CA ALA A 57 5.20 -7.46 0.40
C ALA A 57 5.78 -6.57 1.51
N ASP A 58 7.06 -6.74 1.84
CA ASP A 58 7.74 -5.95 2.87
C ASP A 58 7.84 -4.48 2.45
N ARG A 59 8.26 -4.23 1.21
CA ARG A 59 8.31 -2.88 0.63
C ARG A 59 6.95 -2.18 0.64
N ILE A 60 5.89 -2.89 0.26
CA ILE A 60 4.54 -2.33 0.25
C ILE A 60 4.11 -2.03 1.69
N SER A 61 4.35 -2.95 2.62
CA SER A 61 4.03 -2.77 4.05
C SER A 61 4.69 -1.52 4.62
N MET A 62 6.01 -1.35 4.39
CA MET A 62 6.73 -0.13 4.77
C MET A 62 6.15 1.13 4.11
N GLY A 63 5.79 1.05 2.82
CA GLY A 63 5.13 2.15 2.12
C GLY A 63 3.83 2.58 2.79
N CYS A 64 2.98 1.61 3.17
CA CYS A 64 1.73 1.87 3.87
C CYS A 64 1.97 2.52 5.24
N LEU A 65 2.96 2.04 6.00
CA LEU A 65 3.32 2.63 7.30
C LEU A 65 3.82 4.07 7.18
N HIS A 66 4.63 4.38 6.16
CA HIS A 66 5.13 5.74 5.91
C HIS A 66 4.03 6.76 5.59
N VAL A 67 2.85 6.31 5.16
CA VAL A 67 1.71 7.17 4.88
C VAL A 67 0.61 7.08 5.96
N GLY A 68 0.88 6.41 7.08
CA GLY A 68 -0.07 6.26 8.20
C GLY A 68 -1.18 5.24 7.96
N GLU A 69 -1.01 4.33 7.00
CA GLU A 69 -2.03 3.36 6.58
C GLU A 69 -1.73 1.97 7.15
N GLY A 70 -1.60 1.88 8.47
CA GLY A 70 -1.24 0.64 9.17
C GLY A 70 -2.22 -0.52 8.93
N HIS A 71 -3.51 -0.25 8.77
CA HIS A 71 -4.49 -1.29 8.46
C HIS A 71 -4.23 -1.95 7.09
N ALA A 72 -3.75 -1.18 6.10
CA ALA A 72 -3.37 -1.73 4.81
C ALA A 72 -2.05 -2.51 4.89
N ALA A 73 -1.11 -2.07 5.73
CA ALA A 73 0.12 -2.82 6.03
C ALA A 73 -0.20 -4.19 6.66
N ALA A 74 -1.15 -4.26 7.58
CA ALA A 74 -1.57 -5.49 8.26
C ALA A 74 -2.12 -6.57 7.31
N CYS A 75 -2.59 -6.19 6.11
CA CYS A 75 -3.03 -7.15 5.11
C CYS A 75 -1.87 -8.04 4.60
N LEU A 76 -0.64 -7.55 4.69
CA LEU A 76 0.58 -8.21 4.23
C LEU A 76 1.29 -9.01 5.33
N GLU A 77 0.94 -8.80 6.62
CA GLU A 77 1.59 -9.45 7.77
C GLU A 77 1.78 -10.96 7.61
N PRO A 78 0.79 -11.75 7.15
CA PRO A 78 1.01 -13.19 6.99
C PRO A 78 2.08 -13.57 5.96
N LEU A 79 2.40 -12.69 5.00
CA LEU A 79 3.50 -12.92 4.06
C LEU A 79 4.87 -12.59 4.69
N LEU A 80 4.90 -11.74 5.71
CA LEU A 80 6.12 -11.23 6.34
C LEU A 80 6.53 -12.10 7.54
N GLU A 81 5.56 -12.49 8.36
CA GLU A 81 5.79 -13.19 9.63
C GLU A 81 6.03 -14.70 9.50
N ALA A 82 6.12 -15.24 8.28
CA ALA A 82 6.01 -16.68 8.00
C ALA A 82 6.56 -17.58 9.12
N GLN A 83 5.63 -18.16 9.87
CA GLN A 83 5.92 -19.03 11.00
C GLN A 83 6.25 -20.44 10.50
N PHE A 84 7.00 -21.19 11.30
CA PHE A 84 7.26 -22.61 11.07
C PHE A 84 5.95 -23.36 10.79
N GLY A 85 5.84 -23.99 9.61
CA GLY A 85 4.72 -24.87 9.25
C GLY A 85 3.88 -24.46 8.03
N PHE A 86 3.95 -23.22 7.54
CA PHE A 86 3.19 -22.79 6.35
C PHE A 86 4.09 -22.28 5.21
N SER A 87 3.80 -22.73 3.99
CA SER A 87 4.48 -22.20 2.80
C SER A 87 3.97 -20.78 2.48
N LEU A 88 4.86 -19.91 1.98
CA LEU A 88 4.47 -18.57 1.51
C LEU A 88 3.38 -18.61 0.43
N LYS A 89 3.39 -19.65 -0.42
CA LYS A 89 2.33 -19.90 -1.39
C LYS A 89 0.97 -20.05 -0.72
N THR A 90 0.89 -20.85 0.35
CA THR A 90 -0.35 -21.05 1.11
C THR A 90 -0.83 -19.74 1.71
N LEU A 91 0.07 -18.98 2.36
CA LEU A 91 -0.26 -17.69 2.97
C LEU A 91 -0.70 -16.65 1.93
N TYR A 92 -0.12 -16.68 0.74
CA TYR A 92 -0.52 -15.83 -0.38
C TYR A 92 -1.97 -16.07 -0.80
N PHE A 93 -2.34 -17.31 -1.08
CA PHE A 93 -3.69 -17.61 -1.56
C PHE A 93 -4.74 -17.63 -0.45
N ALA A 94 -4.41 -18.12 0.75
CA ALA A 94 -5.37 -18.26 1.84
C ALA A 94 -5.60 -16.96 2.61
N SER A 95 -4.60 -16.09 2.71
CA SER A 95 -4.66 -14.92 3.59
C SER A 95 -4.53 -13.60 2.83
N TYR A 96 -3.52 -13.44 1.97
CA TYR A 96 -3.31 -12.18 1.26
C TYR A 96 -4.36 -11.95 0.15
N ALA A 97 -4.54 -12.91 -0.76
CA ALA A 97 -5.38 -12.73 -1.95
C ALA A 97 -6.85 -12.34 -1.63
N PRO A 98 -7.51 -12.90 -0.60
CA PRO A 98 -8.86 -12.47 -0.22
C PRO A 98 -8.90 -11.04 0.34
N ARG A 99 -7.81 -10.57 0.96
CA ARG A 99 -7.73 -9.25 1.63
C ARG A 99 -7.15 -8.15 0.75
N ARG A 100 -6.53 -8.47 -0.39
CA ARG A 100 -5.84 -7.49 -1.26
C ARG A 100 -6.73 -6.32 -1.72
N GLY A 101 -8.05 -6.48 -1.72
CA GLY A 101 -8.98 -5.41 -2.10
C GLY A 101 -8.88 -4.16 -1.20
N SER A 102 -8.46 -4.27 0.06
CA SER A 102 -8.19 -3.11 0.92
C SER A 102 -7.01 -2.29 0.42
N LEU A 103 -5.92 -2.97 0.01
CA LEU A 103 -4.74 -2.37 -0.59
C LEU A 103 -5.06 -1.78 -1.98
N LEU A 104 -5.92 -2.48 -2.72
CA LEU A 104 -6.71 -2.03 -3.88
C LEU A 104 -7.18 -0.58 -3.74
N ARG A 105 -8.12 -0.42 -2.82
CA ARG A 105 -8.79 0.84 -2.52
C ARG A 105 -7.85 1.91 -1.97
N LEU A 106 -6.81 1.52 -1.23
CA LEU A 106 -5.81 2.48 -0.75
C LEU A 106 -5.04 3.10 -1.92
N VAL A 107 -4.64 2.29 -2.89
CA VAL A 107 -3.96 2.77 -4.11
C VAL A 107 -4.86 3.70 -4.92
N GLU A 108 -6.14 3.33 -5.10
CA GLU A 108 -7.12 4.19 -5.77
C GLU A 108 -7.30 5.52 -5.04
N ARG A 109 -7.42 5.50 -3.70
CA ARG A 109 -7.49 6.72 -2.88
C ARG A 109 -6.22 7.57 -3.00
N ALA A 110 -5.05 6.94 -3.04
CA ALA A 110 -3.78 7.62 -3.24
C ALA A 110 -3.73 8.31 -4.62
N ALA A 111 -4.26 7.68 -5.67
CA ALA A 111 -4.38 8.27 -6.99
C ALA A 111 -5.28 9.52 -6.96
N SER A 112 -6.46 9.43 -6.34
CA SER A 112 -7.38 10.58 -6.23
C SER A 112 -6.75 11.78 -5.52
N VAL A 113 -6.03 11.55 -4.41
CA VAL A 113 -5.32 12.61 -3.69
C VAL A 113 -4.15 13.19 -4.51
N ALA A 114 -3.41 12.33 -5.22
CA ALA A 114 -2.31 12.76 -6.07
C ALA A 114 -2.76 13.56 -7.31
N MET A 115 -3.94 13.25 -7.85
CA MET A 115 -4.48 13.83 -9.09
C MET A 115 -5.43 15.01 -8.85
N GLY A 116 -5.78 15.34 -7.61
CA GLY A 116 -6.74 16.38 -7.21
C GLY A 116 -6.42 17.83 -7.61
N GLU A 117 -5.49 18.07 -8.54
CA GLU A 117 -5.25 19.37 -9.20
C GLU A 117 -5.33 19.31 -10.73
N ALA A 118 -5.64 18.17 -11.35
CA ALA A 118 -5.80 18.14 -12.82
C ALA A 118 -7.08 18.85 -13.30
N PHE A 119 -8.01 19.22 -12.39
CA PHE A 119 -9.33 19.76 -12.73
C PHE A 119 -9.84 20.84 -11.74
N ALA A 120 -8.96 21.54 -11.01
CA ALA A 120 -9.34 22.64 -10.11
C ALA A 120 -8.71 23.96 -10.55
#